data_AF-A0A7S4JG28-F1
#
_entry.id   AF-A0A7S4JG28-F1
#
_cell.length_a   1.000
_cell.length_b   1.000
_cell.length_c   1.000
_cell.angle_alpha   90.00
_cell.angle_beta   90.00
_cell.angle_gamma   90.00
#
_symmetry.space_group_name_H-M   'P 1'
#
loop_
_entity.id
_entity.type
_entity.pdbx_description
1 polymer ?
#
loop_
_entity_poly.entity_id
_entity_poly.type
_entity_poly.pdbx_seq_one_letter_code
_entity_poly.pdbx_strand_id
1 'polypeptide(L)'
;TISNAVIILEVTDDFTYAIPVIATTLAARFTGDIFNKGLYSSYVDLLNISYLDSHKRFLTALRASDIMESPPIVFREVESVQKLTEILSTTSANGFPVIRAGKGTFQ
;
A
#
# COMPACT_ATOMS: atom_id res chain seq x y z
N THR A 1 -13.10 -12.52 3.87
CA THR A 1 -13.82 -13.46 4.75
C THR A 1 -14.63 -14.50 4.01
N ILE A 2 -15.10 -14.25 2.78
CA ILE A 2 -15.67 -15.33 1.94
C ILE A 2 -14.64 -16.47 1.78
N SER A 3 -13.37 -16.12 1.58
CA SER A 3 -12.26 -17.08 1.55
C SER A 3 -12.20 -17.99 2.78
N ASN A 4 -12.37 -17.45 4.00
CA ASN A 4 -12.30 -18.25 5.23
C ASN A 4 -13.46 -19.26 5.33
N ALA A 5 -14.67 -18.85 4.95
CA ALA A 5 -15.82 -19.77 4.94
C ALA A 5 -15.62 -20.90 3.92
N VAL A 6 -15.09 -20.58 2.73
CA VAL A 6 -14.78 -21.58 1.69
C VAL A 6 -13.69 -22.54 2.14
N ILE A 7 -12.62 -22.06 2.79
CA ILE A 7 -11.55 -22.93 3.30
C ILE A 7 -12.11 -23.95 4.31
N ILE A 8 -12.99 -23.52 5.22
CA ILE A 8 -13.60 -24.43 6.20
C ILE A 8 -14.46 -25.49 5.51
N LEU A 9 -15.24 -25.10 4.49
CA LEU A 9 -16.09 -26.03 3.74
C LEU A 9 -15.25 -27.04 2.96
N GLU A 10 -14.21 -26.58 2.28
CA GLU A 10 -13.31 -27.42 1.49
C GLU A 10 -12.57 -28.43 2.37
N VAL A 11 -12.08 -28.02 3.55
CA VAL A 11 -11.40 -28.91 4.50
C VAL A 11 -12.36 -29.96 5.09
N THR A 12 -13.64 -29.63 5.19
CA THR A 12 -14.65 -30.55 5.73
C THR A 12 -15.19 -31.51 4.66
N ASP A 13 -15.02 -31.18 3.38
CA ASP A 13 -15.56 -31.91 2.21
C ASP A 13 -17.08 -32.18 2.30
N ASP A 14 -17.80 -31.32 3.04
CA ASP A 14 -19.25 -31.40 3.22
C ASP A 14 -19.92 -30.05 2.98
N PHE A 15 -20.54 -29.93 1.81
CA PHE A 15 -21.26 -28.74 1.39
C PHE A 15 -22.67 -28.63 1.98
N THR A 16 -23.17 -29.66 2.67
CA THR A 16 -24.49 -29.65 3.32
C THR A 16 -24.58 -28.54 4.38
N TYR A 17 -23.45 -28.23 5.02
CA TYR A 17 -23.33 -27.19 6.04
C TYR A 17 -22.91 -25.82 5.49
N ALA A 18 -22.91 -25.61 4.16
CA ALA A 18 -22.47 -24.36 3.55
C ALA A 18 -23.24 -23.13 4.05
N ILE A 19 -24.57 -23.20 4.06
CA ILE A 19 -25.43 -22.09 4.49
C ILE A 19 -25.17 -21.68 5.96
N PRO A 20 -25.22 -22.60 6.95
CA PRO A 20 -24.97 -22.22 8.34
C PRO A 20 -23.54 -21.73 8.60
N VAL A 21 -22.52 -22.29 7.92
CA VAL A 21 -21.12 -21.86 8.06
C VAL A 21 -20.91 -20.44 7.52
N ILE A 22 -21.45 -20.14 6.34
CA ILE A 22 -21.38 -18.80 5.76
C ILE A 22 -22.14 -17.79 6.63
N ALA A 23 -23.36 -18.13 7.08
CA ALA A 23 -24.14 -17.25 7.94
C ALA A 23 -23.41 -16.92 9.25
N THR A 24 -22.83 -17.93 9.90
CA THR A 24 -22.10 -17.75 11.17
C THR A 24 -20.84 -16.92 10.98
N THR A 25 -20.05 -17.18 9.93
CA THR A 25 -18.82 -16.42 9.66
C THR A 25 -19.10 -14.97 9.25
N LEU A 26 -20.21 -14.71 8.56
CA LEU A 26 -20.66 -13.35 8.25
C LEU A 26 -21.13 -12.61 9.51
N ALA A 27 -21.95 -13.24 10.36
CA ALA A 27 -22.40 -12.64 11.61
C ALA A 27 -21.24 -12.34 12.57
N ALA A 28 -20.30 -13.28 12.70
CA ALA A 28 -19.08 -13.11 13.48
C ALA A 28 -18.22 -11.96 12.95
N ARG A 29 -18.02 -11.90 11.62
CA ARG A 29 -17.29 -10.78 11.00
C ARG A 29 -17.99 -9.46 11.27
N PHE A 30 -19.28 -9.37 11.00
CA PHE A 30 -20.02 -8.10 11.13
C PHE A 30 -19.94 -7.57 12.56
N THR A 31 -20.13 -8.45 13.54
CA THR A 31 -19.99 -8.11 14.95
C THR A 31 -18.54 -7.68 15.26
N GLY A 32 -17.55 -8.44 14.80
CA GLY A 32 -16.13 -8.11 14.96
C GLY A 32 -15.76 -6.75 14.37
N ASP A 33 -16.22 -6.45 13.16
CA ASP A 33 -15.94 -5.19 12.45
C ASP A 33 -16.57 -3.97 13.17
N ILE A 34 -17.63 -4.16 13.97
CA ILE A 34 -18.19 -3.10 14.83
C ILE A 34 -17.30 -2.81 16.04
N PHE A 35 -16.72 -3.85 16.65
CA PHE A 35 -15.95 -3.71 17.89
C PHE A 35 -14.47 -3.40 17.65
N ASN A 36 -13.84 -3.99 16.63
CA ASN A 36 -12.40 -3.89 16.44
C ASN A 36 -11.98 -4.00 14.97
N LYS A 37 -10.80 -3.46 14.65
CA LYS A 37 -10.11 -3.77 13.41
C LYS A 37 -9.67 -5.24 13.42
N GLY A 38 -9.65 -5.86 12.24
CA GLY A 38 -9.17 -7.23 12.09
C GLY A 38 -7.74 -7.40 12.60
N LEU A 39 -7.45 -8.56 13.22
CA LEU A 39 -6.17 -8.84 13.88
C LEU A 39 -4.94 -8.54 13.01
N TYR A 40 -5.00 -8.89 11.72
CA TYR A 40 -3.90 -8.62 10.78
C TYR A 40 -3.64 -7.13 10.57
N SER A 41 -4.70 -6.32 10.45
CA SER A 41 -4.55 -4.87 10.33
C SER A 41 -3.95 -4.27 11.60
N SER A 42 -4.37 -4.74 12.77
CA SER A 42 -3.83 -4.26 14.05
C SER A 42 -2.36 -4.63 14.23
N TYR A 43 -1.94 -5.79 13.74
CA TYR A 43 -0.53 -6.21 13.78
C TYR A 43 0.34 -5.41 12.82
N VAL A 44 -0.16 -5.10 11.63
CA VAL A 44 0.48 -4.19 10.66
C VAL A 44 0.70 -2.81 11.28
N ASP A 45 -0.34 -2.27 11.95
CA ASP A 45 -0.27 -0.99 12.65
C ASP A 45 0.79 -1.04 13.78
N LEU A 46 0.90 -2.16 14.50
CA LEU A 46 1.90 -2.36 15.57
C LEU A 46 3.34 -2.44 15.05
N LEU A 47 3.55 -3.10 13.92
CA LEU A 47 4.88 -3.20 13.29
C LEU A 47 5.32 -1.91 12.57
N ASN A 48 4.44 -0.90 12.51
CA ASN A 48 4.67 0.37 11.83
C ASN A 48 5.16 0.21 10.38
N ILE A 49 4.67 -0.82 9.70
CA ILE A 49 4.99 -1.05 8.29
C ILE A 49 4.08 -0.19 7.42
N SER A 50 4.66 0.37 6.35
CA SER A 50 3.88 1.18 5.40
C SER A 50 2.98 0.28 4.57
N TYR A 51 1.75 0.06 5.04
CA TYR A 51 0.72 -0.67 4.34
C TYR A 51 -0.25 0.30 3.67
N LEU A 52 -0.36 0.20 2.34
CA LEU A 52 -1.28 1.02 1.57
C LEU A 52 -2.62 0.30 1.44
N ASP A 53 -3.60 0.74 2.21
CA ASP A 53 -4.96 0.22 2.13
C ASP A 53 -5.64 0.65 0.82
N SER A 54 -6.39 -0.28 0.23
CA SER A 54 -7.01 -0.14 -1.09
C SER A 54 -8.13 0.89 -1.15
N HIS A 55 -8.78 1.21 -0.01
CA HIS A 55 -9.93 2.11 0.05
C HIS A 55 -9.82 3.09 1.23
N LYS A 56 -9.08 4.18 1.03
CA LYS A 56 -9.10 5.32 1.96
C LYS A 56 -10.00 6.43 1.42
N ARG A 57 -11.21 6.52 1.96
CA ARG A 57 -12.27 7.48 1.55
C ARG A 57 -11.81 8.95 1.58
N PHE A 58 -10.83 9.26 2.42
CA PHE A 58 -10.25 10.59 2.59
C PHE A 58 -9.14 10.96 1.58
N LEU A 59 -8.59 10.00 0.82
CA LEU A 59 -7.57 10.30 -0.19
C LEU A 59 -8.12 11.09 -1.38
N THR A 60 -9.45 11.09 -1.58
CA THR A 60 -10.10 11.83 -2.67
C THR A 60 -9.93 13.36 -2.54
N ALA A 61 -9.65 13.86 -1.33
CA ALA A 61 -9.52 15.29 -1.06
C ALA A 61 -8.07 15.82 -1.12
N LEU A 62 -7.06 14.93 -1.10
CA LEU A 62 -5.65 15.33 -1.14
C LEU A 62 -5.15 15.33 -2.58
N ARG A 63 -4.35 16.35 -2.94
CA ARG A 63 -3.66 16.38 -4.24
C ARG A 63 -2.27 15.81 -4.08
N ALA A 64 -1.73 15.26 -5.17
CA ALA A 64 -0.35 14.77 -5.20
C ALA A 64 0.66 15.86 -4.82
N SER A 65 0.37 17.12 -5.18
CA SER A 65 1.16 18.31 -4.82
C SER A 65 1.32 18.51 -3.31
N ASP A 66 0.34 18.06 -2.52
CA ASP A 66 0.30 18.31 -1.08
C ASP A 66 1.12 17.27 -0.30
N ILE A 67 1.40 16.12 -0.91
CA ILE A 67 2.09 14.97 -0.31
C ILE A 67 3.50 14.81 -0.88
N MET A 68 3.71 15.16 -2.15
CA MET A 68 4.99 14.96 -2.83
C MET A 68 6.11 15.80 -2.20
N GLU A 69 7.27 15.18 -2.00
CA GLU A 69 8.47 15.89 -1.57
C GLU A 69 9.03 16.71 -2.75
N SER A 70 9.07 18.03 -2.60
CA SER A 70 9.55 18.97 -3.62
C SER A 70 10.63 19.88 -3.02
N PRO A 71 11.75 20.15 -3.73
CA PRO A 71 12.09 19.74 -5.10
C PRO A 71 12.77 18.35 -5.20
N PRO A 72 12.54 17.56 -6.27
CA PRO A 72 13.20 16.27 -6.46
C PRO A 72 14.67 16.43 -6.87
N ILE A 73 15.51 15.48 -6.45
CA ILE A 73 16.90 15.36 -6.93
C ILE A 73 16.87 14.67 -8.30
N VAL A 74 17.39 15.35 -9.32
CA VAL A 74 17.33 14.89 -10.72
C VAL A 74 18.72 14.65 -11.28
N PHE A 75 18.85 13.67 -12.17
CA PHE A 75 20.06 13.46 -12.98
C PHE A 75 19.86 13.94 -14.41
N ARG A 76 20.93 14.33 -15.10
CA ARG A 76 20.88 14.64 -16.54
C ARG A 76 21.22 13.38 -17.34
N GLU A 77 20.80 13.35 -18.61
CA GLU A 77 21.15 12.28 -19.57
C GLU A 77 22.66 12.03 -19.65
N VAL A 78 23.47 13.08 -19.50
CA VAL A 78 24.93 13.00 -19.36
C VAL A 78 25.33 13.75 -18.08
N GLU A 79 25.77 13.01 -17.07
CA GLU A 79 26.27 13.55 -15.79
C GLU A 79 27.70 13.09 -15.50
N SER A 80 28.40 13.89 -14.68
CA SER A 80 29.73 13.53 -14.20
C SER A 80 29.65 12.42 -13.15
N VAL A 81 30.54 11.42 -13.26
CA VAL A 81 30.63 10.31 -12.29
C VAL A 81 30.88 10.82 -10.87
N GLN A 82 31.68 11.88 -10.71
CA GLN A 82 31.95 12.49 -9.41
C GLN A 82 30.66 12.98 -8.73
N LYS A 83 29.80 13.65 -9.51
CA LYS A 83 28.54 14.19 -9.01
C LYS A 83 27.54 13.08 -8.69
N LEU A 84 27.52 12.00 -9.47
CA LEU A 84 26.72 10.81 -9.15
C LEU A 84 27.14 10.20 -7.81
N THR A 85 28.43 9.97 -7.60
CA THR A 85 28.92 9.38 -6.35
C THR A 85 28.65 10.25 -5.13
N GLU A 86 28.77 11.58 -5.29
CA GLU A 86 28.47 12.53 -4.22
C GLU A 86 26.98 12.47 -3.83
N ILE A 87 26.08 12.53 -4.82
CA ILE A 87 24.63 12.51 -4.58
C ILE A 87 24.18 11.18 -3.99
N LEU A 88 24.71 10.05 -4.49
CA LEU A 88 24.40 8.71 -3.98
C LEU A 88 24.94 8.47 -2.57
N SER A 89 26.05 9.11 -2.18
CA SER A 89 26.58 9.02 -0.82
C SER A 89 25.82 9.90 0.18
N THR A 90 25.20 10.98 -0.30
CA THR A 90 24.51 11.98 0.54
C THR A 90 23.01 11.68 0.70
N THR A 91 22.40 11.00 -0.27
CA THR A 91 20.94 10.78 -0.33
C THR A 91 20.59 9.32 -0.06
N SER A 92 19.56 9.08 0.76
CA SER A 92 19.00 7.73 1.01
C SER A 92 17.94 7.30 -0.02
N ALA A 93 17.77 8.05 -1.11
CA ALA A 93 16.76 7.77 -2.13
C ALA A 93 17.23 6.66 -3.08
N ASN A 94 16.33 5.72 -3.37
CA ASN A 94 16.62 4.58 -4.27
C ASN A 94 16.25 4.83 -5.73
N GLY A 95 15.66 5.99 -6.05
CA GLY A 95 15.20 6.33 -7.40
C GLY A 95 15.39 7.81 -7.70
N PHE A 96 15.96 8.11 -8.87
CA PHE A 96 16.25 9.46 -9.31
C PHE A 96 15.70 9.66 -10.74
N PRO A 97 14.80 10.63 -10.98
CA PRO A 97 14.33 10.94 -12.32
C PRO A 97 15.46 11.52 -13.17
N VAL A 98 15.55 11.08 -14.43
CA VAL A 98 16.53 11.56 -15.42
C VAL A 98 15.87 12.57 -16.35
N ILE A 99 16.47 13.75 -16.48
CA ILE A 99 16.01 14.84 -17.35
C ILE A 99 16.93 15.03 -18.56
N ARG A 100 16.35 15.34 -19.72
CA ARG A 100 17.09 15.69 -20.93
C ARG A 100 17.53 17.16 -20.85
N ALA A 101 18.79 17.44 -21.17
CA ALA A 101 19.29 18.80 -21.30
C ALA A 101 18.81 19.42 -22.63
N GLY A 102 17.54 19.80 -22.68
CA GLY A 102 16.90 20.54 -23.77
C GLY A 102 15.72 21.33 -23.19
N LYS A 103 15.53 22.58 -23.65
CA LYS A 103 14.61 23.60 -23.10
C LYS A 103 13.40 23.00 -22.39
N GLY A 104 13.30 23.32 -21.10
CA GLY A 104 12.34 22.74 -20.20
C GLY A 104 10.88 23.09 -20.50
N THR A 105 10.02 22.18 -20.07
CA THR A 105 8.71 22.47 -19.49
C THR A 105 8.28 21.19 -18.78
N PHE A 106 8.36 21.18 -17.46
CA PHE A 106 7.40 20.41 -16.67
C PHE A 106 6.10 21.24 -16.69
N GLN A 107 5.30 21.01 -17.73
CA GLN A 107 3.88 21.35 -17.76
C GLN A 107 3.12 20.05 -18.00
#